data_AF-A0A411DBS6-F1
#
_entry.id   AF-A0A411DBS6-F1
#
_cell.length_a   1.000
_cell.length_b   1.000
_cell.length_c   1.000
_cell.angle_alpha   90.00
_cell.angle_beta   90.00
_cell.angle_gamma   90.00
#
_symmetry.space_group_name_H-M   'P 1'
#
loop_
_entity.id
_entity.type
_entity.pdbx_description
1 polymer ?
#
loop_
_entity_poly.entity_id
_entity_poly.type
_entity_poly.pdbx_seq_one_letter_code
_entity_poly.pdbx_strand_id
1 'polypeptide(L)'
;YSGVAIYTRNATCAPIRAEEGILGVLTPPGSSIPWRDLPPDQHIGGYPRAGQLSSEVDAATLDSEGRCVVLEFPAFVLIGTYSPATRDSSRDDFRLGYLNALDVRVRNLVAQGKEVILTGDLNVILEELDTCNLREMLRKEGMTVEDWKGMPSRRIFNQLVVGGNVTGARDEGREEPVLHDLTRIFHPDRKGMFTCWDTK
;
A
#
# COMPACT_ATOMS: atom_id res chain seq x y z
N TYR A 1 11.43 -0.68 -14.54
CA TYR A 1 12.07 -1.60 -13.59
C TYR A 1 11.57 -1.23 -12.20
N SER A 2 11.01 -2.17 -11.47
CA SER A 2 10.58 -2.04 -10.07
C SER A 2 11.34 -3.07 -9.24
N GLY A 3 11.60 -2.76 -7.99
CA GLY A 3 12.23 -3.68 -7.06
C GLY A 3 12.24 -3.08 -5.66
N VAL A 4 11.95 -3.92 -4.67
CA VAL A 4 12.02 -3.57 -3.25
C VAL A 4 13.07 -4.46 -2.59
N ALA A 5 13.92 -3.85 -1.77
CA ALA A 5 14.89 -4.57 -0.95
C ALA A 5 14.85 -4.02 0.47
N ILE A 6 14.87 -4.92 1.45
CA ILE A 6 14.97 -4.58 2.86
C ILE A 6 16.23 -5.24 3.41
N TYR A 7 17.13 -4.44 3.97
CA TYR A 7 18.36 -4.90 4.59
C TYR A 7 18.19 -4.97 6.10
N THR A 8 18.49 -6.12 6.68
CA THR A 8 18.41 -6.36 8.12
C THR A 8 19.77 -6.83 8.64
N ARG A 9 20.00 -6.65 9.95
CA ARG A 9 21.22 -7.13 10.61
C ARG A 9 20.85 -8.30 11.50
N ASN A 10 21.21 -9.51 11.09
CA ASN A 10 20.84 -10.75 11.78
C ASN A 10 21.19 -10.76 13.29
N ALA A 11 22.29 -10.10 13.68
CA ALA A 11 22.72 -10.07 15.08
C ALA A 11 21.80 -9.26 16.01
N THR A 12 20.94 -8.38 15.47
CA THR A 12 20.17 -7.42 16.27
C THR A 12 18.70 -7.28 15.84
N CYS A 13 18.39 -7.56 14.58
CA CYS A 13 17.05 -7.38 14.02
C CYS A 13 16.89 -8.38 12.88
N ALA A 14 16.52 -9.62 13.22
CA ALA A 14 16.29 -10.70 12.27
C ALA A 14 14.78 -10.94 12.13
N PRO A 15 14.25 -10.98 10.90
CA PRO A 15 12.86 -11.38 10.68
C PRO A 15 12.69 -12.87 10.98
N ILE A 16 11.52 -13.25 11.51
CA ILE A 16 11.08 -14.63 11.69
C ILE A 16 10.63 -15.23 10.35
N ARG A 17 9.97 -14.42 9.50
CA ARG A 17 9.50 -14.80 8.17
C ARG A 17 9.72 -13.68 7.17
N ALA A 18 9.88 -14.05 5.90
CA ALA A 18 10.04 -13.13 4.79
C ALA A 18 9.28 -13.66 3.58
N GLU A 19 8.48 -12.81 2.94
CA GLU A 19 7.66 -13.13 1.78
C GLU A 19 7.82 -12.09 0.68
N GLU A 20 7.75 -12.55 -0.57
CA GLU A 20 7.60 -11.70 -1.75
C GLU A 20 6.13 -11.61 -2.13
N GLY A 21 5.70 -10.41 -2.56
CA GLY A 21 4.34 -10.15 -3.00
C GLY A 21 3.41 -9.71 -1.86
N ILE A 22 2.19 -9.32 -2.25
CA ILE A 22 1.11 -8.91 -1.34
C ILE A 22 0.11 -10.05 -1.16
N LEU A 23 -0.13 -10.77 -2.26
CA LEU A 23 -1.21 -11.75 -2.35
C LEU A 23 -0.71 -13.12 -1.89
N GLY A 24 0.59 -13.37 -1.83
CA GLY A 24 1.15 -14.65 -1.38
C GLY A 24 0.90 -15.79 -2.36
N VAL A 25 0.64 -15.46 -3.63
CA VAL A 25 0.51 -16.44 -4.72
C VAL A 25 1.86 -16.87 -5.27
N LEU A 26 2.92 -16.14 -4.94
CA LEU A 26 4.30 -16.54 -5.24
C LEU A 26 4.75 -17.67 -4.31
N THR A 27 5.79 -18.40 -4.73
CA THR A 27 6.32 -19.54 -3.98
C THR A 27 7.63 -19.18 -3.28
N PRO A 28 7.91 -19.77 -2.10
CA PRO A 28 9.24 -19.71 -1.50
C PRO A 28 10.32 -20.30 -2.40
N PRO A 29 11.60 -19.88 -2.24
CA PRO A 29 12.72 -20.53 -2.90
C PRO A 29 12.74 -22.04 -2.65
N GLY A 30 12.73 -22.84 -3.74
CA GLY A 30 12.75 -24.30 -3.66
C GLY A 30 11.39 -24.97 -3.39
N SER A 31 10.29 -24.21 -3.34
CA SER A 31 8.93 -24.71 -3.16
C SER A 31 8.09 -24.49 -4.43
N SER A 32 7.14 -25.39 -4.68
CA SER A 32 6.05 -25.21 -5.65
C SER A 32 4.71 -24.84 -5.01
N ILE A 33 4.67 -24.71 -3.68
CA ILE A 33 3.48 -24.35 -2.90
C ILE A 33 3.51 -22.83 -2.67
N PRO A 34 2.46 -22.08 -3.04
CA PRO A 34 2.36 -20.65 -2.76
C PRO A 34 2.42 -20.32 -1.26
N TRP A 35 2.92 -19.14 -0.89
CA TRP A 35 2.99 -18.69 0.51
C TRP A 35 1.66 -18.85 1.24
N ARG A 36 0.56 -18.47 0.60
CA ARG A 36 -0.80 -18.53 1.18
C ARG A 36 -1.33 -19.93 1.45
N ASP A 37 -0.74 -20.94 0.83
CA ASP A 37 -1.18 -22.34 0.91
C ASP A 37 -0.25 -23.18 1.81
N LEU A 38 0.81 -22.57 2.34
CA LEU A 38 1.67 -23.20 3.34
C LEU A 38 0.92 -23.35 4.68
N PRO A 39 1.39 -24.25 5.57
CA PRO A 39 0.89 -24.32 6.94
C PRO A 39 0.94 -22.96 7.66
N PRO A 40 -0.01 -22.65 8.57
CA PRO A 40 -0.10 -21.34 9.22
C PRO A 40 1.16 -20.88 9.97
N ASP A 41 2.00 -21.82 10.41
CA ASP A 41 3.27 -21.57 11.09
C ASP A 41 4.44 -21.27 10.12
N GLN A 42 4.22 -21.39 8.81
CA GLN A 42 5.23 -21.22 7.77
C GLN A 42 5.02 -19.98 6.89
N HIS A 43 4.01 -19.16 7.20
CA HIS A 43 3.69 -17.95 6.43
C HIS A 43 3.31 -16.78 7.36
N ILE A 44 3.35 -15.56 6.84
CA ILE A 44 3.00 -14.33 7.55
C ILE A 44 1.47 -14.20 7.67
N GLY A 45 0.70 -14.69 6.70
CA GLY A 45 -0.78 -14.65 6.78
C GLY A 45 -1.39 -13.26 6.54
N GLY A 46 -2.72 -13.17 6.55
CA GLY A 46 -3.46 -11.94 6.26
C GLY A 46 -3.79 -11.76 4.77
N TYR A 47 -3.76 -12.84 3.98
CA TYR A 47 -3.97 -12.76 2.52
C TYR A 47 -5.42 -12.34 2.23
N PRO A 48 -5.67 -11.56 1.16
CA PRO A 48 -7.03 -11.28 0.75
C PRO A 48 -7.84 -12.57 0.53
N ARG A 49 -9.03 -12.65 1.14
CA ARG A 49 -9.96 -13.78 0.99
C ARG A 49 -10.88 -13.56 -0.20
N ALA A 50 -11.56 -14.62 -0.63
CA ALA A 50 -12.57 -14.56 -1.68
C ALA A 50 -13.62 -13.46 -1.36
N GLY A 51 -13.90 -12.60 -2.33
CA GLY A 51 -14.84 -11.48 -2.18
C GLY A 51 -14.24 -10.19 -1.60
N GLN A 52 -13.02 -10.19 -1.06
CA GLN A 52 -12.38 -8.95 -0.57
C GLN A 52 -11.71 -8.11 -1.67
N LEU A 53 -11.46 -8.71 -2.84
CA LEU A 53 -10.90 -8.02 -4.00
C LEU A 53 -11.88 -8.10 -5.17
N SER A 54 -12.07 -6.97 -5.85
CA SER A 54 -12.86 -6.86 -7.08
C SER A 54 -12.00 -6.48 -8.28
N SER A 55 -10.69 -6.80 -8.24
CA SER A 55 -9.76 -6.40 -9.31
C SER A 55 -9.98 -7.22 -10.57
N GLU A 56 -9.93 -6.56 -11.73
CA GLU A 56 -9.90 -7.20 -13.04
C GLU A 56 -8.54 -7.85 -13.36
N VAL A 57 -7.50 -7.54 -12.57
CA VAL A 57 -6.15 -8.06 -12.72
C VAL A 57 -5.97 -9.30 -11.83
N ASP A 58 -5.46 -10.37 -12.41
CA ASP A 58 -5.21 -11.60 -11.69
C ASP A 58 -4.09 -11.45 -10.65
N ALA A 59 -4.13 -12.30 -9.63
CA ALA A 59 -3.23 -12.19 -8.49
C ALA A 59 -1.75 -12.40 -8.85
N ALA A 60 -1.46 -13.29 -9.81
CA ALA A 60 -0.09 -13.55 -10.22
C ALA A 60 0.51 -12.33 -10.92
N THR A 61 -0.27 -11.68 -11.78
CA THR A 61 0.13 -10.42 -12.42
C THR A 61 0.43 -9.33 -11.39
N LEU A 62 -0.42 -9.14 -10.38
CA LEU A 62 -0.20 -8.12 -9.33
C LEU A 62 1.09 -8.34 -8.52
N ASP A 63 1.46 -9.58 -8.23
CA ASP A 63 2.68 -9.93 -7.48
C ASP A 63 3.94 -10.06 -8.38
N SER A 64 3.78 -10.12 -9.71
CA SER A 64 4.88 -10.46 -10.64
C SER A 64 6.00 -9.42 -10.81
N GLU A 65 5.81 -8.19 -10.32
CA GLU A 65 6.70 -7.05 -10.62
C GLU A 65 7.69 -6.72 -9.49
N GLY A 66 7.84 -7.58 -8.47
CA GLY A 66 8.80 -7.39 -7.37
C GLY A 66 8.54 -6.13 -6.53
N ARG A 67 7.27 -5.73 -6.42
CA ARG A 67 6.84 -4.46 -5.83
C ARG A 67 6.63 -4.50 -4.32
N CYS A 68 6.66 -5.68 -3.70
CA CYS A 68 6.38 -5.83 -2.28
C CYS A 68 7.27 -6.90 -1.66
N VAL A 69 7.84 -6.57 -0.50
CA VAL A 69 8.49 -7.52 0.40
C VAL A 69 7.87 -7.34 1.78
N VAL A 70 7.44 -8.44 2.38
CA VAL A 70 6.83 -8.45 3.71
C VAL A 70 7.73 -9.23 4.65
N LEU A 71 8.11 -8.61 5.77
CA LEU A 71 8.89 -9.23 6.83
C LEU A 71 8.09 -9.30 8.11
N GLU A 72 8.12 -10.43 8.79
CA GLU A 72 7.54 -10.57 10.12
C GLU A 72 8.65 -10.60 11.17
N PHE A 73 8.57 -9.70 12.14
CA PHE A 73 9.42 -9.66 13.33
C PHE A 73 8.60 -10.11 14.54
N PRO A 74 9.25 -10.44 15.68
CA PRO A 74 8.53 -10.82 16.89
C PRO A 74 7.48 -9.79 17.37
N ALA A 75 7.69 -8.51 17.05
CA ALA A 75 6.85 -7.41 17.53
C ALA A 75 5.90 -6.82 16.46
N PHE A 76 6.24 -6.92 15.17
CA PHE A 76 5.48 -6.27 14.10
C PHE A 76 5.73 -6.92 12.74
N VAL A 77 4.86 -6.63 11.78
CA VAL A 77 5.02 -6.94 10.36
C VAL A 77 5.40 -5.67 9.61
N LEU A 78 6.50 -5.73 8.86
CA LEU A 78 6.96 -4.66 7.97
C LEU A 78 6.57 -4.98 6.53
N ILE A 79 5.74 -4.14 5.94
CA ILE A 79 5.42 -4.17 4.51
C ILE A 79 6.23 -3.07 3.83
N GLY A 80 7.25 -3.48 3.07
CA GLY A 80 7.99 -2.59 2.17
C GLY A 80 7.38 -2.67 0.77
N THR A 81 6.95 -1.53 0.21
CA THR A 81 6.28 -1.49 -1.09
C THR A 81 6.83 -0.41 -2.02
N TYR A 82 6.79 -0.70 -3.33
CA TYR A 82 6.89 0.29 -4.39
C TYR A 82 5.62 0.21 -5.26
N SER A 83 4.62 0.98 -4.85
CA SER A 83 3.31 1.01 -5.50
C SER A 83 3.40 1.56 -6.93
N PRO A 84 2.57 1.09 -7.87
CA PRO A 84 2.58 1.58 -9.24
C PRO A 84 2.30 3.09 -9.34
N ALA A 85 3.18 3.81 -10.03
CA ALA A 85 3.00 5.24 -10.31
C ALA A 85 1.93 5.49 -11.39
N THR A 86 1.35 6.69 -11.37
CA THR A 86 0.49 7.17 -12.47
C THR A 86 1.39 7.65 -13.60
N ARG A 87 1.33 7.01 -14.77
CA ARG A 87 2.03 7.50 -15.98
C ARG A 87 1.09 7.63 -17.17
N ASP A 88 0.29 6.60 -17.41
CA ASP A 88 -0.77 6.59 -18.41
C ASP A 88 -1.92 5.70 -17.89
N SER A 89 -3.09 5.84 -18.52
CA SER A 89 -4.31 5.15 -18.10
C SER A 89 -4.32 3.65 -18.43
N SER A 90 -3.33 3.13 -19.19
CA SER A 90 -3.30 1.70 -19.56
C SER A 90 -3.01 0.77 -18.38
N ARG A 91 -2.57 1.34 -17.25
CA ARG A 91 -2.17 0.63 -16.04
C ARG A 91 -3.03 0.96 -14.82
N ASP A 92 -4.13 1.69 -15.01
CA ASP A 92 -4.99 2.11 -13.90
C ASP A 92 -5.56 0.91 -13.15
N ASP A 93 -6.06 -0.12 -13.85
CA ASP A 93 -6.62 -1.32 -13.21
C ASP A 93 -5.58 -2.08 -12.38
N PHE A 94 -4.34 -2.16 -12.88
CA PHE A 94 -3.23 -2.75 -12.13
C PHE A 94 -2.94 -1.93 -10.88
N ARG A 95 -2.86 -0.61 -10.99
CA ARG A 95 -2.56 0.28 -9.87
C ARG A 95 -3.63 0.20 -8.80
N LEU A 96 -4.90 0.29 -9.19
CA LEU A 96 -6.03 0.20 -8.27
C LEU A 96 -6.15 -1.20 -7.68
N GLY A 97 -5.91 -2.25 -8.46
CA GLY A 97 -5.83 -3.63 -7.97
C GLY A 97 -4.75 -3.80 -6.91
N TYR A 98 -3.55 -3.25 -7.17
CA TYR A 98 -2.42 -3.28 -6.24
C TYR A 98 -2.72 -2.53 -4.94
N LEU A 99 -3.25 -1.30 -5.01
CA LEU A 99 -3.60 -0.51 -3.83
C LEU A 99 -4.71 -1.18 -3.00
N ASN A 100 -5.71 -1.77 -3.65
CA ASN A 100 -6.74 -2.54 -2.95
C ASN A 100 -6.16 -3.79 -2.28
N ALA A 101 -5.29 -4.53 -2.96
CA ALA A 101 -4.61 -5.69 -2.37
C ALA A 101 -3.79 -5.30 -1.15
N LEU A 102 -3.09 -4.17 -1.22
CA LEU A 102 -2.29 -3.61 -0.12
C LEU A 102 -3.18 -3.23 1.08
N ASP A 103 -4.26 -2.46 0.86
CA ASP A 103 -5.23 -2.08 1.91
C ASP A 103 -5.83 -3.31 2.60
N VAL A 104 -6.31 -4.30 1.82
CA VAL A 104 -6.90 -5.51 2.37
C VAL A 104 -5.88 -6.33 3.15
N ARG A 105 -4.65 -6.46 2.65
CA ARG A 105 -3.57 -7.18 3.33
C ARG A 105 -3.24 -6.54 4.67
N VAL A 106 -3.11 -5.21 4.72
CA VAL A 106 -2.88 -4.46 5.97
C VAL A 106 -4.02 -4.71 6.96
N ARG A 107 -5.27 -4.52 6.54
CA ARG A 107 -6.45 -4.70 7.41
C ARG A 107 -6.56 -6.12 7.95
N ASN A 108 -6.32 -7.12 7.10
CA ASN A 108 -6.36 -8.52 7.52
C ASN A 108 -5.26 -8.85 8.53
N LEU A 109 -4.05 -8.30 8.37
CA LEU A 109 -2.96 -8.45 9.35
C LEU A 109 -3.31 -7.78 10.69
N VAL A 110 -3.84 -6.56 10.67
CA VAL A 110 -4.30 -5.85 11.87
C VAL A 110 -5.43 -6.62 12.56
N ALA A 111 -6.39 -7.17 11.81
CA ALA A 111 -7.47 -8.00 12.35
C ALA A 111 -6.97 -9.31 12.96
N GLN A 112 -5.79 -9.79 12.58
CA GLN A 112 -5.11 -10.92 13.22
C GLN A 112 -4.34 -10.51 14.50
N GLY A 113 -4.43 -9.25 14.91
CA GLY A 113 -3.74 -8.71 16.09
C GLY A 113 -2.28 -8.38 15.85
N LYS A 114 -1.84 -8.23 14.59
CA LYS A 114 -0.46 -7.86 14.27
C LYS A 114 -0.31 -6.35 14.21
N GLU A 115 0.79 -5.85 14.78
CA GLU A 115 1.26 -4.49 14.55
C GLU A 115 1.85 -4.40 13.14
N VAL A 116 1.40 -3.42 12.33
CA VAL A 116 1.79 -3.32 10.92
C VAL A 116 2.47 -1.98 10.65
N ILE A 117 3.66 -2.04 10.05
CA ILE A 117 4.36 -0.89 9.50
C ILE A 117 4.32 -1.00 7.98
N LEU A 118 3.63 -0.05 7.33
CA LEU A 118 3.64 0.10 5.87
C LEU A 118 4.62 1.22 5.50
N THR A 119 5.58 0.94 4.62
CA THR A 119 6.59 1.92 4.19
C THR A 119 7.04 1.69 2.75
N GLY A 120 7.62 2.73 2.16
CA GLY A 120 8.17 2.72 0.81
C GLY A 120 7.60 3.84 -0.03
N ASP A 121 7.61 3.68 -1.35
CA ASP A 121 7.00 4.65 -2.26
C ASP A 121 5.58 4.18 -2.61
N LEU A 122 4.60 4.86 -2.01
CA LEU A 122 3.18 4.56 -2.16
C LEU A 122 2.58 5.18 -3.43
N ASN A 123 3.29 6.10 -4.10
CA ASN A 123 2.80 6.79 -5.31
C ASN A 123 1.37 7.37 -5.18
N VAL A 124 1.03 7.84 -3.98
CA VAL A 124 -0.24 8.50 -3.66
C VAL A 124 0.05 9.71 -2.79
N ILE A 125 -0.65 10.81 -3.08
CA ILE A 125 -0.63 12.04 -2.29
C ILE A 125 -1.87 12.01 -1.40
N LEU A 126 -1.69 12.15 -0.08
CA LEU A 126 -2.79 12.07 0.89
C LEU A 126 -3.61 13.36 0.88
N GLU A 127 -2.96 14.50 1.13
CA GLU A 127 -3.62 15.80 1.27
C GLU A 127 -3.02 16.90 0.37
N GLU A 128 -3.74 18.02 0.25
CA GLU A 128 -3.28 19.18 -0.54
C GLU A 128 -1.92 19.72 -0.06
N LEU A 129 -1.62 19.57 1.24
CA LEU A 129 -0.37 19.99 1.87
C LEU A 129 0.84 19.17 1.38
N ASP A 130 0.61 17.97 0.87
CA ASP A 130 1.62 17.00 0.44
C ASP A 130 2.03 17.17 -1.03
N THR A 131 1.49 18.18 -1.72
CA THR A 131 1.81 18.47 -3.12
C THR A 131 2.02 19.96 -3.38
N CYS A 132 2.89 20.28 -4.34
CA CYS A 132 3.10 21.65 -4.80
C CYS A 132 2.27 21.96 -6.04
N ASN A 133 1.90 23.23 -6.23
CA ASN A 133 1.23 23.74 -7.43
C ASN A 133 -0.13 23.09 -7.76
N LEU A 134 -0.79 22.46 -6.79
CA LEU A 134 -2.07 21.77 -6.99
C LEU A 134 -3.11 22.64 -7.69
N ARG A 135 -3.30 23.89 -7.25
CA ARG A 135 -4.29 24.81 -7.85
C ARG A 135 -4.06 25.06 -9.33
N GLU A 136 -2.80 25.15 -9.76
CA GLU A 136 -2.48 25.36 -11.16
C GLU A 136 -2.75 24.11 -11.99
N MET A 137 -2.37 22.92 -11.47
CA MET A 137 -2.67 21.62 -12.06
C MET A 137 -4.17 21.43 -12.24
N LEU A 138 -4.96 21.62 -11.18
CA LEU A 138 -6.41 21.51 -11.19
C LEU A 138 -7.06 22.44 -12.21
N ARG A 139 -6.59 23.69 -12.30
CA ARG A 139 -7.07 24.65 -13.31
C ARG A 139 -6.76 24.19 -14.73
N LYS A 140 -5.58 23.62 -14.98
CA LYS A 140 -5.19 23.09 -16.30
C LYS A 140 -6.03 21.88 -16.71
N GLU A 141 -6.36 21.02 -15.75
CA GLU A 141 -7.16 19.82 -15.97
C GLU A 141 -8.68 20.08 -15.90
N GLY A 142 -9.11 21.29 -15.54
CA GLY A 142 -10.53 21.60 -15.35
C GLY A 142 -11.17 20.84 -14.20
N MET A 143 -10.37 20.45 -13.20
CA MET A 143 -10.74 19.58 -12.09
C MET A 143 -10.95 20.38 -10.80
N THR A 144 -11.93 20.01 -9.97
CA THR A 144 -12.07 20.62 -8.64
C THR A 144 -11.19 19.92 -7.60
N VAL A 145 -11.00 20.54 -6.43
CA VAL A 145 -10.30 19.90 -5.30
C VAL A 145 -11.04 18.64 -4.84
N GLU A 146 -12.36 18.66 -4.83
CA GLU A 146 -13.18 17.50 -4.44
C GLU A 146 -13.03 16.35 -5.43
N ASP A 147 -13.02 16.62 -6.74
CA ASP A 147 -12.76 15.60 -7.76
C ASP A 147 -11.37 14.97 -7.59
N TRP A 148 -10.36 15.82 -7.31
CA TRP A 148 -8.98 15.37 -7.08
C TRP A 148 -8.84 14.47 -5.85
N LYS A 149 -9.50 14.83 -4.75
CA LYS A 149 -9.58 14.01 -3.53
C LYS A 149 -10.36 12.72 -3.77
N GLY A 150 -11.41 12.79 -4.57
CA GLY A 150 -12.26 11.67 -4.95
C GLY A 150 -11.61 10.69 -5.93
N MET A 151 -10.43 11.00 -6.51
CA MET A 151 -9.74 10.11 -7.43
C MET A 151 -9.52 8.72 -6.80
N PRO A 152 -9.76 7.61 -7.53
CA PRO A 152 -9.84 6.27 -6.94
C PRO A 152 -8.62 5.87 -6.07
N SER A 153 -7.41 6.17 -6.51
CA SER A 153 -6.18 5.86 -5.74
C SER A 153 -6.09 6.61 -4.41
N ARG A 154 -6.43 7.91 -4.40
CA ARG A 154 -6.48 8.72 -3.17
C ARG A 154 -7.61 8.29 -2.27
N ARG A 155 -8.78 8.02 -2.83
CA ARG A 155 -9.93 7.51 -2.06
C ARG A 155 -9.55 6.22 -1.34
N ILE A 156 -9.02 5.21 -2.05
CA ILE A 156 -8.60 3.93 -1.45
C ILE A 156 -7.61 4.17 -0.32
N PHE A 157 -6.59 5.00 -0.54
CA PHE A 157 -5.56 5.26 0.47
C PHE A 157 -6.10 6.04 1.68
N ASN A 158 -6.98 7.03 1.48
CA ASN A 158 -7.61 7.80 2.55
C ASN A 158 -8.55 6.95 3.44
N GLN A 159 -9.10 5.85 2.93
CA GLN A 159 -9.82 4.88 3.77
C GLN A 159 -8.89 4.26 4.83
N LEU A 160 -7.63 4.03 4.49
CA LEU A 160 -6.67 3.29 5.31
C LEU A 160 -6.11 4.15 6.46
N VAL A 161 -5.97 5.46 6.26
CA VAL A 161 -5.26 6.38 7.16
C VAL A 161 -6.20 7.12 8.09
N VAL A 162 -5.84 7.20 9.38
CA VAL A 162 -6.55 7.98 10.40
C VAL A 162 -6.51 9.46 10.04
N GLY A 163 -7.69 10.09 9.97
CA GLY A 163 -7.83 11.46 9.50
C GLY A 163 -7.78 11.64 7.98
N GLY A 164 -7.67 10.54 7.21
CA GLY A 164 -7.74 10.58 5.76
C GLY A 164 -9.10 11.07 5.26
N ASN A 165 -9.07 11.96 4.27
CA ASN A 165 -10.25 12.60 3.71
C ASN A 165 -10.90 11.74 2.62
N VAL A 166 -12.06 11.18 2.93
CA VAL A 166 -12.84 10.33 2.03
C VAL A 166 -14.05 11.10 1.55
N THR A 167 -14.14 11.38 0.25
CA THR A 167 -15.28 12.08 -0.35
C THR A 167 -16.56 11.25 -0.21
N GLY A 168 -17.56 11.71 0.55
CA GLY A 168 -18.79 10.96 0.80
C GLY A 168 -18.63 9.90 1.92
N ALA A 169 -19.45 8.83 1.87
CA ALA A 169 -19.38 7.76 2.86
C ALA A 169 -18.10 6.91 2.69
N ARG A 170 -17.61 6.33 3.78
CA ARG A 170 -16.55 5.31 3.72
C ARG A 170 -17.11 4.02 3.09
N ASP A 171 -16.23 3.24 2.47
CA ASP A 171 -16.63 2.02 1.77
C ASP A 171 -16.93 0.92 2.80
N GLU A 172 -17.81 -0.01 2.46
CA GLU A 172 -18.15 -1.15 3.31
C GLU A 172 -16.89 -1.97 3.67
N GLY A 173 -16.69 -2.26 4.95
CA GLY A 173 -15.49 -2.93 5.47
C GLY A 173 -14.25 -2.05 5.59
N ARG A 174 -14.37 -0.74 5.30
CA ARG A 174 -13.31 0.28 5.41
C ARG A 174 -13.73 1.49 6.25
N GLU A 175 -14.77 1.34 7.04
CA GLU A 175 -15.35 2.39 7.89
C GLU A 175 -14.32 2.91 8.89
N GLU A 176 -13.55 2.02 9.49
CA GLU A 176 -12.50 2.39 10.42
C GLU A 176 -11.12 2.40 9.74
N PRO A 177 -10.36 3.50 9.80
CA PRO A 177 -8.96 3.51 9.38
C PRO A 177 -8.10 2.66 10.32
N VAL A 178 -7.01 2.09 9.80
CA VAL A 178 -6.13 1.18 10.56
C VAL A 178 -4.65 1.59 10.55
N LEU A 179 -4.29 2.65 9.82
CA LEU A 179 -2.93 3.18 9.79
C LEU A 179 -2.88 4.63 10.26
N HIS A 180 -1.74 4.99 10.83
CA HIS A 180 -1.41 6.34 11.21
C HIS A 180 -0.28 6.88 10.31
N ASP A 181 -0.45 8.09 9.75
CA ASP A 181 0.64 8.79 9.09
C ASP A 181 1.56 9.42 10.15
N LEU A 182 2.68 8.75 10.41
CA LEU A 182 3.68 9.20 11.39
C LEU A 182 4.24 10.58 11.04
N THR A 183 4.43 10.89 9.75
CA THR A 183 4.99 12.18 9.33
C THR A 183 4.05 13.30 9.74
N ARG A 184 2.74 13.14 9.49
CA ARG A 184 1.72 14.13 9.83
C ARG A 184 1.36 14.16 11.32
N ILE A 185 1.57 13.08 12.06
CA ILE A 185 1.49 13.09 13.53
C ILE A 185 2.56 14.03 14.13
N PHE A 186 3.82 13.91 13.69
CA PHE A 186 4.90 14.73 14.24
C PHE A 186 4.99 16.13 13.62
N HIS A 187 4.46 16.30 12.40
CA HIS A 187 4.56 17.54 11.63
C HIS A 187 3.22 17.90 10.95
N PRO A 188 2.16 18.18 11.73
CA PRO A 188 0.80 18.35 11.20
C PRO A 188 0.73 19.47 10.14
N ASP A 189 1.29 20.64 10.44
CA ASP A 189 1.14 21.83 9.59
C ASP A 189 2.38 22.16 8.74
N ARG A 190 3.42 21.31 8.79
CA ARG A 190 4.69 21.61 8.11
C ARG A 190 4.52 21.49 6.60
N LYS A 191 4.69 22.63 5.93
CA LYS A 191 4.67 22.77 4.46
C LYS A 191 6.00 22.33 3.84
N GLY A 192 5.95 21.94 2.56
CA GLY A 192 7.15 21.67 1.77
C GLY A 192 7.83 20.33 2.07
N MET A 193 7.14 19.40 2.71
CA MET A 193 7.64 18.04 3.00
C MET A 193 7.42 17.09 1.81
N PHE A 194 7.79 17.54 0.62
CA PHE A 194 7.66 16.73 -0.60
C PHE A 194 8.77 15.67 -0.65
N THR A 195 8.48 14.53 -1.29
CA THR A 195 9.41 13.38 -1.35
C THR A 195 9.80 13.01 -2.78
N CYS A 196 9.17 13.62 -3.79
CA CYS A 196 9.41 13.36 -5.20
C CYS A 196 9.41 14.67 -6.01
N TRP A 197 10.35 14.78 -6.96
CA TRP A 197 10.45 15.90 -7.90
C TRP A 197 10.73 15.36 -9.30
N ASP A 198 9.99 15.86 -10.29
CA ASP A 198 10.22 15.50 -11.69
C ASP A 198 11.61 15.98 -12.14
N THR A 199 12.39 15.06 -12.72
CA THR A 199 13.65 15.41 -13.38
C THR A 199 13.32 15.93 -14.78
N LYS A 200 13.61 17.21 -15.02
CA LYS A 200 13.53 17.84 -16.35
C LYS A 200 14.51 17.21 -17.34
#